data_AF-A0A661Y4Z6-F1
#
_entry.id   AF-A0A661Y4Z6-F1
#
_cell.length_a   1.000
_cell.length_b   1.000
_cell.length_c   1.000
_cell.angle_alpha   90.00
_cell.angle_beta   90.00
_cell.angle_gamma   90.00
#
_symmetry.space_group_name_H-M   'P 1'
#
loop_
_entity.id
_entity.type
_entity.pdbx_description
1 polymer ?
#
loop_
_entity_poly.entity_id
_entity_poly.type
_entity_poly.pdbx_seq_one_letter_code
_entity_poly.pdbx_strand_id
1 'polypeptide(L)'
;MRAFIILFTLTLFVSCKNEVKEIVTMKEDVFVLASDDFLGRKTGTEGELKAAEFIVKRFKELKLDPKGTEGYFQEFTFKPSTNPHQEAKVADTLEGEGLAKGRNVIGYYDNNAETTIVIGAHYDHLGLGGEGSLFREGDSIHNGADDNASGVAMILHIASRLDEINDHNYLFIAFSGEELGLLGSNYYLKNATIPIESIAYMINLDMVGRLNEENTIAVHGVGTSPIFKQILFANNDQGLIIKEHESGIGPSDFTSFYLADIPVLSFFTGQHEDYHKPGDDAEKLNYEGMELIANYILNILTDLDDDGKLAFRKTKNESEEVPAFKVGLGVVPDYLFTGEGMRIDGVSEDRPAQKAGLQKGDVVKKLDTISVTDMMSYMKALATFEVGQKAKVTVDRDGELLEVEVEF
;
A
#
# COMPACT_ATOMS: atom_id res chain seq x y z
N MET A 1 3.35 -83.66 18.42
CA MET A 1 3.70 -82.94 17.18
C MET A 1 2.55 -81.99 16.87
N ARG A 2 2.80 -80.67 16.99
CA ARG A 2 2.11 -79.50 16.36
C ARG A 2 0.59 -79.35 16.64
N ALA A 3 0.03 -78.19 16.98
CA ALA A 3 0.36 -76.84 16.52
C ALA A 3 0.03 -75.78 17.60
N PHE A 4 0.91 -74.78 17.75
CA PHE A 4 0.63 -73.53 18.43
C PHE A 4 0.22 -72.51 17.38
N ILE A 5 -0.99 -71.97 17.48
CA ILE A 5 -1.45 -70.83 16.68
C ILE A 5 -0.99 -69.57 17.44
N ILE A 6 -0.02 -68.85 16.86
CA ILE A 6 0.42 -67.54 17.35
C ILE A 6 -0.51 -66.50 16.71
N LEU A 7 -1.32 -65.86 17.55
CA LEU A 7 -2.17 -64.73 17.18
C LEU A 7 -1.28 -63.48 17.15
N PHE A 8 -1.00 -62.97 15.95
CA PHE A 8 -0.25 -61.73 15.75
C PHE A 8 -1.22 -60.54 15.85
N THR A 9 -1.28 -59.90 17.01
CA THR A 9 -1.98 -58.61 17.18
C THR A 9 -1.16 -57.50 16.53
N LEU A 10 -1.65 -57.02 15.38
CA LEU A 10 -1.11 -55.87 14.67
C LEU A 10 -1.54 -54.59 15.40
N THR A 11 -0.69 -54.06 16.28
CA THR A 11 -0.86 -52.72 16.86
C THR A 11 -0.53 -51.67 15.80
N LEU A 12 -1.56 -51.09 15.20
CA LEU A 12 -1.48 -49.88 14.38
C LEU A 12 -1.09 -48.70 15.29
N PHE A 13 0.17 -48.29 15.24
CA PHE A 13 0.60 -47.00 15.77
C PHE A 13 0.10 -45.92 14.81
N VAL A 14 -1.01 -45.27 15.16
CA VAL A 14 -1.43 -44.01 14.55
C VAL A 14 -0.43 -42.96 15.00
N SER A 15 0.55 -42.66 14.15
CA SER A 15 1.44 -41.52 14.31
C SER A 15 0.64 -40.27 13.93
N CYS A 16 0.09 -39.58 14.93
CA CYS A 16 -0.33 -38.19 14.76
C CYS A 16 0.94 -37.37 14.45
N LYS A 17 1.23 -37.14 13.17
CA LYS A 17 2.10 -36.03 12.79
C LYS A 17 1.34 -34.78 13.20
N ASN A 18 1.77 -34.14 14.28
CA ASN A 18 1.49 -32.72 14.46
C ASN A 18 2.15 -32.04 13.26
N GLU A 19 1.37 -31.66 12.26
CA GLU A 19 1.80 -30.70 11.26
C GLU A 19 2.11 -29.42 12.03
N VAL A 20 3.40 -29.16 12.24
CA VAL A 20 3.85 -27.85 12.71
C VAL A 20 3.45 -26.90 11.58
N LYS A 21 2.45 -26.04 11.83
CA LYS A 21 2.09 -24.95 10.92
C LYS A 21 3.36 -24.12 10.76
N GLU A 22 3.98 -24.18 9.59
CA GLU A 22 5.14 -23.35 9.28
C GLU A 22 4.65 -21.90 9.31
N ILE A 23 5.08 -21.15 10.33
CA ILE A 23 4.73 -19.75 10.49
C ILE A 23 5.65 -18.98 9.56
N VAL A 24 5.18 -18.72 8.35
CA VAL A 24 5.86 -17.83 7.41
C VAL A 24 5.67 -16.40 7.91
N THR A 25 6.78 -15.70 8.08
CA THR A 25 6.84 -14.33 8.58
C THR A 25 6.60 -13.31 7.46
N MET A 26 6.17 -12.09 7.81
CA MET A 26 6.08 -10.97 6.84
C MET A 26 7.42 -10.75 6.11
N LYS A 27 8.54 -10.94 6.81
CA LYS A 27 9.87 -10.84 6.22
C LYS A 27 10.08 -11.84 5.09
N GLU A 28 9.75 -13.11 5.31
CA GLU A 28 9.89 -14.14 4.27
C GLU A 28 8.98 -13.85 3.08
N ASP A 29 7.75 -13.37 3.33
CA ASP A 29 6.82 -13.00 2.26
C ASP A 29 7.35 -11.81 1.42
N VAL A 30 7.88 -10.75 2.06
CA VAL A 30 8.50 -9.61 1.35
C VAL A 30 9.73 -10.06 0.55
N PHE A 31 10.63 -10.84 1.14
CA PHE A 31 11.86 -11.28 0.48
C PHE A 31 11.59 -12.11 -0.79
N VAL A 32 10.48 -12.85 -0.84
CA VAL A 32 10.08 -13.55 -2.06
C VAL A 32 9.48 -12.58 -3.07
N LEU A 33 8.49 -11.78 -2.66
CA LEU A 33 7.77 -10.88 -3.56
C LEU A 33 8.68 -9.84 -4.20
N ALA A 34 9.60 -9.26 -3.41
CA ALA A 34 10.54 -8.23 -3.82
C ALA A 34 11.89 -8.80 -4.30
N SER A 35 11.93 -10.06 -4.74
CA SER A 35 13.12 -10.63 -5.36
C SER A 35 13.15 -10.35 -6.87
N ASP A 36 14.37 -10.25 -7.42
CA ASP A 36 14.60 -10.08 -8.86
C ASP A 36 13.92 -11.16 -9.72
N ASP A 37 13.64 -12.35 -9.17
CA ASP A 37 12.94 -13.45 -9.85
C ASP A 37 11.51 -13.06 -10.29
N PHE A 38 10.93 -12.04 -9.63
CA PHE A 38 9.60 -11.49 -9.88
C PHE A 38 9.65 -10.25 -10.77
N LEU A 39 10.83 -9.85 -11.26
CA LEU A 39 11.01 -8.87 -12.33
C LEU A 39 10.24 -7.55 -12.11
N GLY A 40 10.15 -7.11 -10.85
CA GLY A 40 9.45 -5.90 -10.43
C GLY A 40 7.94 -5.89 -10.64
N ARG A 41 7.32 -7.05 -10.85
CA ARG A 41 5.86 -7.27 -10.78
C ARG A 41 5.00 -6.34 -11.62
N LYS A 42 5.49 -5.87 -12.77
CA LYS A 42 4.72 -4.97 -13.64
C LYS A 42 3.43 -5.63 -14.13
N THR A 43 2.33 -4.89 -14.03
CA THR A 43 1.02 -5.36 -14.45
C THR A 43 1.01 -5.93 -15.87
N GLY A 44 0.51 -7.15 -16.02
CA GLY A 44 0.43 -7.92 -17.25
C GLY A 44 1.72 -8.61 -17.69
N THR A 45 2.74 -8.67 -16.84
CA THR A 45 4.02 -9.35 -17.15
C THR A 45 4.14 -10.72 -16.46
N GLU A 46 5.19 -11.47 -16.83
CA GLU A 46 5.55 -12.74 -16.16
C GLU A 46 5.84 -12.52 -14.67
N GLY A 47 6.45 -11.40 -14.31
CA GLY A 47 6.77 -11.04 -12.93
C GLY A 47 5.53 -10.90 -12.05
N GLU A 48 4.51 -10.20 -12.56
CA GLU A 48 3.21 -10.09 -11.89
C GLU A 48 2.53 -11.46 -11.78
N LEU A 49 2.58 -12.30 -12.83
CA LEU A 49 1.99 -13.64 -12.76
C LEU A 49 2.64 -14.50 -11.67
N LYS A 50 3.97 -14.47 -11.53
CA LYS A 50 4.67 -15.16 -10.45
C LYS A 50 4.23 -14.64 -9.07
N ALA A 51 4.09 -13.32 -8.91
CA ALA A 51 3.56 -12.70 -7.69
C ALA A 51 2.16 -13.21 -7.37
N ALA A 52 1.27 -13.21 -8.36
CA ALA A 52 -0.09 -13.68 -8.20
C ALA A 52 -0.16 -15.15 -7.79
N GLU A 53 0.65 -16.02 -8.40
CA GLU A 53 0.74 -17.44 -8.05
C GLU A 53 1.30 -17.67 -6.63
N PHE A 54 2.31 -16.87 -6.23
CA PHE A 54 2.82 -16.88 -4.86
C PHE A 54 1.74 -16.50 -3.85
N ILE A 55 1.00 -15.42 -4.09
CA ILE A 55 -0.09 -14.99 -3.21
C ILE A 55 -1.18 -16.07 -3.12
N VAL A 56 -1.54 -16.72 -4.24
CA VAL A 56 -2.47 -17.86 -4.22
C VAL A 56 -1.94 -19.02 -3.38
N LYS A 57 -0.65 -19.33 -3.47
CA LYS A 57 -0.03 -20.36 -2.61
C LYS A 57 -0.19 -19.99 -1.13
N ARG A 58 0.12 -18.74 -0.76
CA ARG A 58 0.00 -18.25 0.62
C ARG A 58 -1.45 -18.26 1.11
N PHE A 59 -2.41 -17.81 0.31
CA PHE A 59 -3.85 -17.90 0.63
C PHE A 59 -4.30 -19.34 0.88
N LYS A 60 -3.82 -20.32 0.10
CA LYS A 60 -4.12 -21.75 0.34
C LYS A 60 -3.51 -22.28 1.64
N GLU A 61 -2.27 -21.89 1.96
CA GLU A 61 -1.62 -22.25 3.23
C GLU A 61 -2.36 -21.68 4.45
N LEU A 62 -2.95 -20.48 4.28
CA LEU A 62 -3.82 -19.82 5.25
C LEU A 62 -5.26 -20.35 5.24
N LYS A 63 -5.59 -21.29 4.34
CA LYS A 63 -6.93 -21.90 4.17
C LYS A 63 -8.03 -20.89 3.84
N LEU A 64 -7.68 -19.81 3.16
CA LEU A 64 -8.66 -18.86 2.63
C LEU A 64 -9.35 -19.47 1.41
N ASP A 65 -10.66 -19.29 1.31
CA ASP A 65 -11.44 -19.73 0.16
C ASP A 65 -11.22 -18.83 -1.06
N PRO A 66 -11.22 -19.39 -2.28
CA PRO A 66 -11.16 -18.60 -3.50
C PRO A 66 -12.42 -17.76 -3.69
N LYS A 67 -12.27 -16.47 -4.00
CA LYS A 67 -13.40 -15.57 -4.32
C LYS A 67 -13.16 -14.71 -5.57
N GLY A 68 -12.32 -15.17 -6.48
CA GLY A 68 -12.19 -14.64 -7.83
C GLY A 68 -13.32 -15.10 -8.75
N THR A 69 -13.33 -14.60 -9.98
CA THR A 69 -14.21 -15.11 -11.04
C THR A 69 -13.77 -16.49 -11.54
N GLU A 70 -12.48 -16.80 -11.42
CA GLU A 70 -11.90 -18.12 -11.67
C GLU A 70 -10.94 -18.50 -10.53
N GLY A 71 -11.42 -19.31 -9.59
CA GLY A 71 -10.65 -19.66 -8.40
C GLY A 71 -10.31 -18.39 -7.60
N TYR A 72 -9.03 -18.16 -7.30
CA TYR A 72 -8.59 -16.94 -6.61
C TYR A 72 -8.43 -15.74 -7.55
N PHE A 73 -8.44 -15.94 -8.87
CA PHE A 73 -8.16 -14.86 -9.81
C PHE A 73 -9.44 -14.16 -10.27
N GLN A 74 -9.37 -12.84 -10.35
CA GLN A 74 -10.30 -12.01 -11.09
C GLN A 74 -9.52 -11.28 -12.18
N GLU A 75 -9.50 -11.86 -13.38
CA GLU A 75 -8.82 -11.27 -14.54
C GLU A 75 -9.61 -10.12 -15.14
N PHE A 76 -8.90 -9.12 -15.65
CA PHE A 76 -9.45 -8.05 -16.47
C PHE A 76 -8.49 -7.67 -17.59
N THR A 77 -9.03 -7.11 -18.67
CA THR A 77 -8.25 -6.58 -19.79
C THR A 77 -8.14 -5.07 -19.70
N PHE A 78 -6.98 -4.53 -19.99
CA PHE A 78 -6.77 -3.09 -20.06
C PHE A 78 -5.94 -2.73 -21.30
N LYS A 79 -6.07 -1.49 -21.73
CA LYS A 79 -5.20 -0.93 -22.74
C LYS A 79 -4.09 -0.14 -22.05
N PRO A 80 -2.81 -0.56 -22.15
CA PRO A 80 -1.70 0.21 -21.62
C PRO A 80 -1.73 1.63 -22.21
N SER A 81 -1.48 2.63 -21.37
CA SER A 81 -1.34 3.98 -21.89
C SER A 81 -0.08 4.10 -22.75
N THR A 82 -0.20 4.78 -23.88
CA THR A 82 0.96 5.17 -24.72
C THR A 82 1.32 6.64 -24.52
N ASN A 83 0.68 7.34 -23.58
CA ASN A 83 0.81 8.78 -23.38
C ASN A 83 0.93 9.10 -21.87
N PRO A 84 2.00 9.79 -21.42
CA PRO A 84 2.26 10.10 -20.02
C PRO A 84 1.26 11.05 -19.33
N HIS A 85 0.18 11.42 -20.03
CA HIS A 85 -0.92 12.25 -19.52
C HIS A 85 -2.30 11.55 -19.65
N GLN A 86 -2.33 10.26 -19.99
CA GLN A 86 -3.56 9.48 -20.03
C GLN A 86 -3.44 8.30 -19.08
N GLU A 87 -4.37 8.21 -18.13
CA GLU A 87 -4.57 7.00 -17.33
C GLU A 87 -4.87 5.81 -18.24
N ALA A 88 -4.33 4.64 -17.91
CA ALA A 88 -4.74 3.41 -18.56
C ALA A 88 -6.24 3.20 -18.31
N LYS A 89 -6.94 2.61 -19.27
CA LYS A 89 -8.38 2.31 -19.13
C LYS A 89 -8.60 0.82 -19.23
N VAL A 90 -9.40 0.29 -18.31
CA VAL A 90 -10.00 -1.04 -18.45
C VAL A 90 -10.75 -1.08 -19.79
N ALA A 91 -10.50 -2.12 -20.57
CA ALA A 91 -11.18 -2.35 -21.83
C ALA A 91 -12.38 -3.27 -21.60
N ASP A 92 -13.59 -2.78 -21.90
CA ASP A 92 -14.84 -3.55 -21.79
C ASP A 92 -14.96 -4.66 -22.84
N THR A 93 -14.02 -4.75 -23.80
CA THR A 93 -14.00 -5.75 -24.89
C THR A 93 -12.75 -6.61 -24.83
N LEU A 94 -12.95 -7.94 -24.84
CA LEU A 94 -11.90 -8.98 -24.71
C LEU A 94 -11.00 -9.14 -25.96
N GLU A 95 -11.27 -8.44 -27.06
CA GLU A 95 -10.56 -8.61 -28.31
C GLU A 95 -10.15 -7.26 -28.92
N GLY A 96 -8.84 -7.09 -29.14
CA GLY A 96 -8.24 -5.92 -29.75
C GLY A 96 -6.72 -6.02 -29.75
N GLU A 97 -6.05 -5.51 -30.80
CA GLU A 97 -4.59 -5.45 -30.83
C GLU A 97 -4.08 -4.50 -29.72
N GLY A 98 -3.09 -4.95 -28.94
CA GLY A 98 -2.44 -4.15 -27.90
C GLY A 98 -3.11 -4.16 -26.52
N LEU A 99 -3.99 -5.12 -26.22
CA LEU A 99 -4.56 -5.32 -24.89
C LEU A 99 -3.60 -6.14 -23.99
N ALA A 100 -3.47 -5.72 -22.74
CA ALA A 100 -2.79 -6.45 -21.67
C ALA A 100 -3.81 -6.96 -20.64
N LYS A 101 -3.40 -7.89 -19.78
CA LYS A 101 -4.25 -8.48 -18.74
C LYS A 101 -3.74 -8.09 -17.36
N GLY A 102 -4.60 -7.56 -16.51
CA GLY A 102 -4.38 -7.48 -15.06
C GLY A 102 -5.18 -8.57 -14.36
N ARG A 103 -4.86 -8.84 -13.09
CA ARG A 103 -5.54 -9.90 -12.33
C ARG A 103 -5.49 -9.66 -10.83
N ASN A 104 -6.64 -9.35 -10.24
CA ASN A 104 -6.74 -9.32 -8.78
C ASN A 104 -6.64 -10.75 -8.23
N VAL A 105 -6.02 -10.91 -7.06
CA VAL A 105 -5.96 -12.18 -6.32
C VAL A 105 -6.81 -12.05 -5.06
N ILE A 106 -7.81 -12.90 -4.92
CA ILE A 106 -8.90 -12.72 -3.95
C ILE A 106 -9.07 -13.97 -3.09
N GLY A 107 -8.75 -13.83 -1.80
CA GLY A 107 -8.96 -14.84 -0.76
C GLY A 107 -10.08 -14.43 0.19
N TYR A 108 -10.81 -15.39 0.74
CA TYR A 108 -11.97 -15.16 1.59
C TYR A 108 -11.92 -16.00 2.86
N TYR A 109 -12.19 -15.37 3.99
CA TYR A 109 -12.40 -16.04 5.27
C TYR A 109 -13.90 -15.97 5.60
N ASP A 110 -14.57 -17.11 5.56
CA ASP A 110 -16.02 -17.22 5.78
C ASP A 110 -16.32 -17.54 7.26
N ASN A 111 -16.79 -16.54 8.00
CA ASN A 111 -17.32 -16.71 9.34
C ASN A 111 -18.85 -16.96 9.34
N ASN A 112 -19.47 -17.05 8.15
CA ASN A 112 -20.92 -17.09 7.99
C ASN A 112 -21.61 -15.85 8.61
N ALA A 113 -20.94 -14.69 8.54
CA ALA A 113 -21.47 -13.41 8.99
C ALA A 113 -22.31 -12.71 7.89
N GLU A 114 -23.11 -11.71 8.27
CA GLU A 114 -23.91 -10.93 7.31
C GLU A 114 -23.08 -9.91 6.51
N THR A 115 -21.99 -9.43 7.11
CA THR A 115 -21.15 -8.36 6.56
C THR A 115 -19.73 -8.85 6.31
N THR A 116 -19.01 -8.13 5.45
CA THR A 116 -17.64 -8.44 5.06
C THR A 116 -16.74 -7.22 5.22
N ILE A 117 -15.58 -7.40 5.82
CA ILE A 117 -14.50 -6.40 5.83
C ILE A 117 -13.56 -6.72 4.67
N VAL A 118 -13.21 -5.70 3.88
CA VAL A 118 -12.20 -5.84 2.82
C VAL A 118 -10.86 -5.38 3.36
N ILE A 119 -9.81 -6.19 3.21
CA ILE A 119 -8.44 -5.83 3.55
C ILE A 119 -7.60 -5.98 2.28
N GLY A 120 -7.06 -4.87 1.79
CA GLY A 120 -6.44 -4.80 0.46
C GLY A 120 -5.06 -4.17 0.45
N ALA A 121 -4.26 -4.58 -0.53
CA ALA A 121 -2.99 -3.99 -0.92
C ALA A 121 -2.80 -4.25 -2.42
N HIS A 122 -2.17 -3.35 -3.17
CA HIS A 122 -1.74 -3.71 -4.53
C HIS A 122 -0.48 -4.57 -4.48
N TYR A 123 -0.28 -5.41 -5.49
CA TYR A 123 0.89 -6.28 -5.57
C TYR A 123 1.72 -6.06 -6.83
N ASP A 124 1.21 -5.29 -7.80
CA ASP A 124 1.99 -4.85 -8.94
C ASP A 124 2.97 -3.74 -8.54
N HIS A 125 4.01 -3.57 -9.36
CA HIS A 125 4.95 -2.45 -9.26
C HIS A 125 5.49 -2.08 -10.66
N LEU A 126 6.60 -1.33 -10.73
CA LEU A 126 7.07 -0.70 -11.98
C LEU A 126 7.87 -1.60 -12.93
N GLY A 127 8.17 -2.85 -12.57
CA GLY A 127 8.93 -3.78 -13.41
C GLY A 127 10.37 -3.33 -13.63
N LEU A 128 10.75 -3.07 -14.88
CA LEU A 128 12.06 -2.50 -15.23
C LEU A 128 12.08 -0.96 -15.15
N GLY A 129 11.03 -0.34 -14.63
CA GLY A 129 10.81 1.10 -14.57
C GLY A 129 9.98 1.63 -15.74
N GLY A 130 10.30 2.84 -16.19
CA GLY A 130 9.58 3.55 -17.24
C GLY A 130 8.70 4.69 -16.70
N GLU A 131 7.45 4.76 -17.14
CA GLU A 131 6.46 5.67 -16.56
C GLU A 131 6.28 5.38 -15.07
N GLY A 132 6.16 6.41 -14.24
CA GLY A 132 6.16 6.29 -12.77
C GLY A 132 7.55 6.24 -12.13
N SER A 133 8.56 5.65 -12.79
CA SER A 133 9.91 5.52 -12.21
C SER A 133 10.58 6.87 -11.95
N LEU A 134 11.25 6.97 -10.81
CA LEU A 134 12.11 8.09 -10.41
C LEU A 134 13.59 7.82 -10.68
N PHE A 135 13.95 6.63 -11.16
CA PHE A 135 15.30 6.27 -11.58
C PHE A 135 15.56 6.70 -13.03
N ARG A 136 16.77 7.22 -13.32
CA ARG A 136 17.10 7.88 -14.61
C ARG A 136 18.33 7.32 -15.32
N GLU A 137 19.03 6.36 -14.73
CA GLU A 137 20.26 5.80 -15.30
C GLU A 137 20.02 4.64 -16.28
N GLY A 138 18.76 4.26 -16.48
CA GLY A 138 18.35 3.23 -17.45
C GLY A 138 17.30 2.28 -16.87
N ASP A 139 17.07 1.19 -17.61
CA ASP A 139 16.18 0.12 -17.18
C ASP A 139 16.83 -0.66 -16.04
N SER A 140 16.10 -0.84 -14.94
CA SER A 140 16.53 -1.62 -13.79
C SER A 140 15.32 -2.18 -13.06
N ILE A 141 15.47 -3.35 -12.43
CA ILE A 141 14.36 -3.96 -11.69
C ILE A 141 13.98 -3.04 -10.53
N HIS A 142 12.70 -2.69 -10.45
CA HIS A 142 12.09 -2.01 -9.32
C HIS A 142 11.44 -3.09 -8.47
N ASN A 143 12.12 -3.50 -7.40
CA ASN A 143 11.66 -4.62 -6.59
C ASN A 143 10.44 -4.28 -5.75
N GLY A 144 10.22 -3.01 -5.40
CA GLY A 144 8.98 -2.58 -4.74
C GLY A 144 8.77 -3.28 -3.40
N ALA A 145 9.81 -3.31 -2.56
CA ALA A 145 9.74 -3.96 -1.26
C ALA A 145 8.77 -3.23 -0.33
N ASP A 146 8.89 -1.91 -0.20
CA ASP A 146 7.89 -1.13 0.50
C ASP A 146 6.66 -0.92 -0.38
N ASP A 147 6.85 -0.71 -1.69
CA ASP A 147 5.83 -0.39 -2.68
C ASP A 147 5.61 -1.54 -3.71
N ASN A 148 4.79 -2.56 -3.46
CA ASN A 148 4.01 -2.74 -2.25
C ASN A 148 4.02 -4.19 -1.73
N ALA A 149 5.21 -4.84 -1.76
CA ALA A 149 5.36 -6.14 -1.12
C ALA A 149 5.08 -6.09 0.40
N SER A 150 5.33 -4.93 1.04
CA SER A 150 5.03 -4.69 2.46
C SER A 150 3.54 -4.82 2.78
N GLY A 151 2.65 -4.21 1.98
CA GLY A 151 1.20 -4.29 2.13
C GLY A 151 0.69 -5.71 1.90
N VAL A 152 1.19 -6.39 0.86
CA VAL A 152 0.83 -7.79 0.57
C VAL A 152 1.25 -8.73 1.70
N ALA A 153 2.46 -8.57 2.24
CA ALA A 153 2.91 -9.36 3.39
C ALA A 153 2.03 -9.10 4.63
N MET A 154 1.60 -7.85 4.83
CA MET A 154 0.74 -7.49 5.96
C MET A 154 -0.68 -8.06 5.85
N ILE A 155 -1.30 -8.10 4.66
CA ILE A 155 -2.61 -8.77 4.49
C ILE A 155 -2.51 -10.27 4.79
N LEU A 156 -1.40 -10.93 4.39
CA LEU A 156 -1.17 -12.35 4.67
C LEU A 156 -0.98 -12.60 6.17
N HIS A 157 -0.26 -11.70 6.85
CA HIS A 157 -0.04 -11.78 8.29
C HIS A 157 -1.33 -11.57 9.08
N ILE A 158 -2.12 -10.55 8.75
CA ILE A 158 -3.43 -10.29 9.38
C ILE A 158 -4.36 -11.49 9.17
N ALA A 159 -4.44 -12.04 7.95
CA ALA A 159 -5.23 -13.24 7.65
C ALA A 159 -4.87 -14.45 8.52
N SER A 160 -3.60 -14.56 8.94
CA SER A 160 -3.15 -15.64 9.81
C SER A 160 -3.57 -15.50 11.28
N ARG A 161 -4.16 -14.36 11.66
CA ARG A 161 -4.43 -13.94 13.05
C ARG A 161 -5.89 -13.59 13.35
N LEU A 162 -6.83 -13.98 12.49
CA LEU A 162 -8.26 -13.69 12.65
C LEU A 162 -9.03 -14.65 13.56
N ASP A 163 -8.38 -15.65 14.18
CA ASP A 163 -9.07 -16.77 14.86
C ASP A 163 -10.05 -16.33 16.00
N GLU A 164 -9.91 -15.12 16.54
CA GLU A 164 -10.77 -14.57 17.61
C GLU A 164 -11.68 -13.40 17.15
N ILE A 165 -11.66 -13.02 15.86
CA ILE A 165 -12.42 -11.90 15.29
C ILE A 165 -13.38 -12.48 14.23
N ASN A 166 -14.66 -12.59 14.55
CA ASN A 166 -15.57 -13.48 13.80
C ASN A 166 -17.00 -12.97 13.55
N ASP A 167 -17.35 -11.76 13.98
CA ASP A 167 -18.66 -11.18 13.67
C ASP A 167 -18.72 -10.63 12.22
N HIS A 168 -17.60 -10.66 11.50
CA HIS A 168 -17.47 -10.36 10.08
C HIS A 168 -16.84 -11.49 9.26
N ASN A 169 -17.17 -11.55 7.98
CA ASN A 169 -16.34 -12.24 7.00
C ASN A 169 -15.18 -11.34 6.56
N TYR A 170 -14.11 -11.92 6.02
CA TYR A 170 -12.97 -11.14 5.54
C TYR A 170 -12.66 -11.45 4.09
N LEU A 171 -12.55 -10.41 3.28
CA LEU A 171 -12.13 -10.50 1.89
C LEU A 171 -10.76 -9.85 1.73
N PHE A 172 -9.76 -10.68 1.47
CA PHE A 172 -8.40 -10.26 1.20
C PHE A 172 -8.20 -10.07 -0.29
N ILE A 173 -7.79 -8.88 -0.72
CA ILE A 173 -7.56 -8.59 -2.14
C ILE A 173 -6.14 -8.07 -2.34
N ALA A 174 -5.37 -8.78 -3.15
CA ALA A 174 -4.17 -8.23 -3.77
C ALA A 174 -4.57 -7.63 -5.13
N PHE A 175 -4.54 -6.29 -5.23
CA PHE A 175 -4.94 -5.57 -6.44
C PHE A 175 -3.83 -5.52 -7.49
N SER A 176 -4.23 -5.62 -8.75
CA SER A 176 -3.35 -5.48 -9.92
C SER A 176 -3.63 -4.14 -10.61
N GLY A 177 -2.59 -3.49 -11.15
CA GLY A 177 -2.71 -2.27 -11.94
C GLY A 177 -3.02 -1.02 -11.11
N GLU A 178 -2.60 -0.96 -9.86
CA GLU A 178 -2.67 0.27 -9.04
C GLU A 178 -1.80 1.36 -9.68
N GLU A 179 -0.56 0.99 -10.03
CA GLU A 179 0.48 1.83 -10.63
C GLU A 179 0.11 2.36 -12.03
N LEU A 180 -0.96 1.82 -12.61
CA LEU A 180 -1.51 2.21 -13.90
C LEU A 180 -2.80 3.05 -13.77
N GLY A 181 -3.15 3.46 -12.55
CA GLY A 181 -4.33 4.25 -12.23
C GLY A 181 -5.48 3.44 -11.62
N LEU A 182 -5.21 2.66 -10.57
CA LEU A 182 -6.22 1.96 -9.76
C LEU A 182 -7.09 0.97 -10.56
N LEU A 183 -6.53 0.33 -11.58
CA LEU A 183 -7.31 -0.50 -12.51
C LEU A 183 -7.99 -1.67 -11.81
N GLY A 184 -7.27 -2.37 -10.93
CA GLY A 184 -7.75 -3.55 -10.23
C GLY A 184 -8.87 -3.27 -9.25
N SER A 185 -8.70 -2.29 -8.36
CA SER A 185 -9.76 -1.91 -7.42
C SER A 185 -10.99 -1.34 -8.11
N ASN A 186 -10.80 -0.55 -9.18
CA ASN A 186 -11.90 -0.03 -9.98
C ASN A 186 -12.67 -1.16 -10.69
N TYR A 187 -11.95 -2.14 -11.25
CA TYR A 187 -12.55 -3.30 -11.88
C TYR A 187 -13.32 -4.15 -10.88
N TYR A 188 -12.74 -4.40 -9.69
CA TYR A 188 -13.37 -5.18 -8.63
C TYR A 188 -14.71 -4.57 -8.23
N LEU A 189 -14.77 -3.27 -7.96
CA LEU A 189 -16.00 -2.57 -7.56
C LEU A 189 -17.11 -2.63 -8.62
N LYS A 190 -16.75 -2.70 -9.91
CA LYS A 190 -17.73 -2.85 -11.01
C LYS A 190 -18.18 -4.30 -11.22
N ASN A 191 -17.37 -5.27 -10.80
CA ASN A 191 -17.56 -6.70 -11.06
C ASN A 191 -17.39 -7.53 -9.78
N ALA A 192 -17.90 -7.01 -8.66
CA ALA A 192 -17.64 -7.55 -7.34
C ALA A 192 -18.13 -9.00 -7.24
N THR A 193 -17.32 -9.83 -6.57
CA THR A 193 -17.61 -11.26 -6.36
C THR A 193 -18.37 -11.54 -5.06
N ILE A 194 -18.66 -10.47 -4.31
CA ILE A 194 -19.62 -10.43 -3.20
C ILE A 194 -20.56 -9.23 -3.40
N PRO A 195 -21.75 -9.22 -2.76
CA PRO A 195 -22.62 -8.04 -2.78
C PRO A 195 -21.89 -6.82 -2.20
N ILE A 196 -21.81 -5.72 -2.94
CA ILE A 196 -21.11 -4.50 -2.50
C ILE A 196 -21.76 -3.96 -1.23
N GLU A 197 -23.07 -4.09 -1.11
CA GLU A 197 -23.85 -3.68 0.06
C GLU A 197 -23.52 -4.46 1.33
N SER A 198 -22.90 -5.65 1.25
CA SER A 198 -22.45 -6.41 2.42
C SER A 198 -21.10 -5.94 2.95
N ILE A 199 -20.37 -5.07 2.22
CA ILE A 199 -19.09 -4.54 2.67
C ILE A 199 -19.33 -3.55 3.83
N ALA A 200 -18.75 -3.83 4.99
CA ALA A 200 -18.83 -3.00 6.18
C ALA A 200 -17.92 -1.77 6.06
N TYR A 201 -16.66 -2.01 5.72
CA TYR A 201 -15.62 -1.03 5.44
C TYR A 201 -14.43 -1.71 4.76
N MET A 202 -13.47 -0.90 4.30
CA MET A 202 -12.24 -1.37 3.68
C MET A 202 -11.01 -0.79 4.39
N ILE A 203 -10.03 -1.67 4.65
CA ILE A 203 -8.69 -1.30 5.09
C ILE A 203 -7.75 -1.47 3.89
N ASN A 204 -7.00 -0.42 3.57
CA ASN A 204 -5.98 -0.40 2.53
C ASN A 204 -4.59 -0.31 3.14
N LEU A 205 -3.64 -1.07 2.61
CA LEU A 205 -2.25 -1.11 3.04
C LEU A 205 -1.36 -0.78 1.85
N ASP A 206 -0.62 0.31 1.98
CA ASP A 206 0.22 0.87 0.93
C ASP A 206 1.48 1.41 1.59
N MET A 207 2.66 0.91 1.20
CA MET A 207 3.95 1.28 1.78
C MET A 207 3.93 1.31 3.31
N VAL A 208 3.76 0.14 3.92
CA VAL A 208 3.64 -0.05 5.38
C VAL A 208 4.89 -0.66 6.01
N GLY A 209 6.01 -0.68 5.26
CA GLY A 209 7.27 -1.30 5.62
C GLY A 209 8.36 -0.35 6.09
N ARG A 210 8.19 0.98 5.99
CA ARG A 210 9.23 1.98 6.32
C ARG A 210 8.85 2.87 7.50
N LEU A 211 8.18 2.31 8.52
CA LEU A 211 7.86 3.03 9.76
C LEU A 211 9.11 3.72 10.34
N ASN A 212 9.04 5.05 10.47
CA ASN A 212 10.16 5.88 10.87
C ASN A 212 10.47 5.79 12.37
N GLU A 213 11.59 6.38 12.80
CA GLU A 213 12.04 6.36 14.21
C GLU A 213 11.06 7.07 15.15
N GLU A 214 10.30 8.04 14.65
CA GLU A 214 9.24 8.71 15.39
C GLU A 214 7.94 7.88 15.50
N ASN A 215 7.90 6.66 14.94
CA ASN A 215 6.73 5.79 14.88
C ASN A 215 5.50 6.49 14.26
N THR A 216 5.71 7.34 13.27
CA THR A 216 4.63 8.09 12.62
C THR A 216 3.99 7.26 11.52
N ILE A 217 2.66 7.30 11.45
CA ILE A 217 1.87 6.64 10.41
C ILE A 217 0.81 7.61 9.89
N ALA A 218 0.70 7.72 8.57
CA ALA A 218 -0.41 8.42 7.93
C ALA A 218 -1.60 7.47 7.85
N VAL A 219 -2.78 7.98 8.24
CA VAL A 219 -4.04 7.26 8.11
C VAL A 219 -5.00 8.13 7.30
N HIS A 220 -5.32 7.71 6.08
CA HIS A 220 -6.28 8.37 5.20
C HIS A 220 -7.69 7.79 5.37
N GLY A 221 -8.70 8.53 4.94
CA GLY A 221 -10.09 8.10 5.01
C GLY A 221 -10.73 8.19 6.40
N VAL A 222 -10.04 8.77 7.39
CA VAL A 222 -10.55 8.91 8.78
C VAL A 222 -11.91 9.59 8.81
N GLY A 223 -12.16 10.49 7.87
CA GLY A 223 -13.40 11.23 7.77
C GLY A 223 -14.55 10.48 7.09
N THR A 224 -14.35 9.25 6.63
CA THR A 224 -15.34 8.50 5.85
C THR A 224 -16.34 7.73 6.71
N SER A 225 -16.09 7.65 8.03
CA SER A 225 -17.05 7.19 9.04
C SER A 225 -16.98 8.06 10.30
N PRO A 226 -18.11 8.37 10.96
CA PRO A 226 -18.12 9.14 12.20
C PRO A 226 -17.32 8.54 13.35
N ILE A 227 -17.11 7.22 13.36
CA ILE A 227 -16.46 6.53 14.49
C ILE A 227 -14.94 6.35 14.32
N PHE A 228 -14.42 6.40 13.09
CA PHE A 228 -13.02 6.03 12.82
C PHE A 228 -12.01 6.83 13.62
N LYS A 229 -12.20 8.15 13.76
CA LYS A 229 -11.30 8.95 14.58
C LYS A 229 -11.22 8.42 16.02
N GLN A 230 -12.37 8.14 16.64
CA GLN A 230 -12.39 7.60 18.00
C GLN A 230 -11.70 6.23 18.06
N ILE A 231 -12.01 5.34 17.12
CA ILE A 231 -11.46 3.98 17.05
C ILE A 231 -9.93 4.00 16.91
N LEU A 232 -9.39 4.83 16.02
CA LEU A 232 -7.94 4.96 15.81
C LEU A 232 -7.21 5.37 17.10
N PHE A 233 -7.68 6.43 17.75
CA PHE A 233 -7.02 6.91 18.97
C PHE A 233 -7.26 6.02 20.19
N ALA A 234 -8.38 5.30 20.26
CA ALA A 234 -8.68 4.36 21.35
C ALA A 234 -7.81 3.10 21.31
N ASN A 235 -7.39 2.67 20.11
CA ASN A 235 -6.63 1.43 19.90
C ASN A 235 -5.11 1.64 19.74
N ASN A 236 -4.62 2.87 19.90
CA ASN A 236 -3.21 3.20 19.75
C ASN A 236 -2.40 2.93 21.03
N ASP A 237 -2.33 1.67 21.43
CA ASP A 237 -1.52 1.22 22.58
C ASP A 237 -0.02 1.06 22.24
N GLN A 238 0.32 1.18 20.95
CA GLN A 238 1.67 0.95 20.44
C GLN A 238 2.54 2.21 20.37
N GLY A 239 1.99 3.37 20.77
CA GLY A 239 2.71 4.64 20.78
C GLY A 239 2.99 5.18 19.38
N LEU A 240 2.13 4.85 18.40
CA LEU A 240 2.21 5.42 17.05
C LEU A 240 1.83 6.90 17.07
N ILE A 241 2.49 7.72 16.27
CA ILE A 241 2.05 9.09 15.99
C ILE A 241 1.13 9.04 14.77
N ILE A 242 -0.18 9.14 15.00
CA ILE A 242 -1.17 9.07 13.92
C ILE A 242 -1.31 10.43 13.25
N LYS A 243 -0.95 10.50 11.97
CA LYS A 243 -1.22 11.64 11.09
C LYS A 243 -2.50 11.37 10.30
N GLU A 244 -3.62 11.85 10.83
CA GLU A 244 -4.94 11.66 10.23
C GLU A 244 -5.14 12.56 9.00
N HIS A 245 -5.73 11.98 7.95
CA HIS A 245 -6.24 12.67 6.78
C HIS A 245 -7.72 12.33 6.60
N GLU A 246 -8.58 13.35 6.57
CA GLU A 246 -10.03 13.14 6.56
C GLU A 246 -10.52 12.62 5.20
N SER A 247 -9.88 13.02 4.09
CA SER A 247 -10.29 12.68 2.72
C SER A 247 -10.32 11.16 2.47
N GLY A 248 -11.43 10.67 1.91
CA GLY A 248 -11.53 9.33 1.30
C GLY A 248 -11.02 9.25 -0.13
N ILE A 249 -10.48 10.35 -0.67
CA ILE A 249 -9.84 10.39 -1.99
C ILE A 249 -8.33 10.56 -1.79
N GLY A 250 -7.55 9.68 -2.42
CA GLY A 250 -6.10 9.71 -2.52
C GLY A 250 -5.56 8.82 -3.65
N PRO A 251 -4.24 8.82 -3.88
CA PRO A 251 -3.62 8.07 -4.96
C PRO A 251 -3.38 6.60 -4.56
N SER A 252 -4.44 5.88 -4.17
CA SER A 252 -4.36 4.45 -3.82
C SER A 252 -5.75 3.78 -3.89
N ASP A 253 -5.80 2.46 -3.81
CA ASP A 253 -6.97 1.63 -4.10
C ASP A 253 -8.21 1.94 -3.24
N PHE A 254 -8.03 2.48 -2.04
CA PHE A 254 -9.14 2.88 -1.16
C PHE A 254 -10.08 3.90 -1.81
N THR A 255 -9.59 4.70 -2.76
CA THR A 255 -10.42 5.66 -3.50
C THR A 255 -11.55 4.99 -4.27
N SER A 256 -11.31 3.81 -4.85
CA SER A 256 -12.35 3.05 -5.58
C SER A 256 -13.51 2.65 -4.65
N PHE A 257 -13.19 2.28 -3.41
CA PHE A 257 -14.19 1.90 -2.39
C PHE A 257 -14.93 3.12 -1.84
N TYR A 258 -14.22 4.20 -1.54
CA TYR A 258 -14.84 5.47 -1.11
C TYR A 258 -15.86 5.99 -2.15
N LEU A 259 -15.52 5.91 -3.45
CA LEU A 259 -16.41 6.34 -4.53
C LEU A 259 -17.67 5.50 -4.68
N ALA A 260 -17.71 4.30 -4.07
CA ALA A 260 -18.89 3.47 -3.94
C ALA A 260 -19.60 3.61 -2.59
N ASP A 261 -19.35 4.71 -1.88
CA ASP A 261 -19.94 5.03 -0.58
C ASP A 261 -19.63 3.99 0.52
N ILE A 262 -18.42 3.39 0.47
CA ILE A 262 -17.90 2.46 1.48
C ILE A 262 -16.91 3.22 2.39
N PRO A 263 -17.01 3.11 3.73
CA PRO A 263 -16.01 3.66 4.64
C PRO A 263 -14.64 3.02 4.44
N VAL A 264 -13.58 3.82 4.49
CA VAL A 264 -12.22 3.40 4.18
C VAL A 264 -11.22 3.93 5.21
N LEU A 265 -10.23 3.11 5.53
CA LEU A 265 -8.99 3.52 6.19
C LEU A 265 -7.82 3.06 5.36
N SER A 266 -6.87 3.95 5.06
CA SER A 266 -5.62 3.58 4.38
C SER A 266 -4.43 3.91 5.25
N PHE A 267 -3.55 2.94 5.46
CA PHE A 267 -2.35 3.06 6.27
C PHE A 267 -1.12 3.22 5.37
N PHE A 268 -0.28 4.21 5.68
CA PHE A 268 0.87 4.60 4.88
C PHE A 268 2.02 5.08 5.76
N THR A 269 3.25 4.59 5.53
CA THR A 269 4.45 4.96 6.30
C THR A 269 5.29 6.06 5.66
N GLY A 270 4.75 6.76 4.65
CA GLY A 270 5.43 7.88 4.00
C GLY A 270 6.24 7.46 2.78
N GLN A 271 6.58 8.43 1.95
CA GLN A 271 7.57 8.21 0.90
C GLN A 271 8.97 8.21 1.50
N HIS A 272 9.89 7.54 0.81
CA HIS A 272 11.30 7.51 1.17
C HIS A 272 12.20 7.69 -0.06
N GLU A 273 13.51 7.85 0.16
CA GLU A 273 14.47 8.12 -0.91
C GLU A 273 14.54 7.05 -2.02
N ASP A 274 14.09 5.83 -1.72
CA ASP A 274 14.03 4.70 -2.65
C ASP A 274 12.68 4.55 -3.38
N TYR A 275 11.68 5.38 -3.06
CA TYR A 275 10.35 5.33 -3.66
C TYR A 275 10.42 5.40 -5.19
N HIS A 276 9.72 4.50 -5.88
CA HIS A 276 9.73 4.36 -7.34
C HIS A 276 11.15 4.22 -7.95
N LYS A 277 12.08 3.60 -7.23
CA LYS A 277 13.46 3.33 -7.69
C LYS A 277 13.85 1.88 -7.44
N PRO A 278 14.90 1.38 -8.13
CA PRO A 278 15.43 0.03 -7.93
C PRO A 278 15.86 -0.29 -6.51
N GLY A 279 16.21 0.73 -5.72
CA GLY A 279 16.69 0.53 -4.35
C GLY A 279 15.60 0.26 -3.32
N ASP A 280 14.33 0.18 -3.71
CA ASP A 280 13.25 -0.23 -2.79
C ASP A 280 13.30 -1.75 -2.57
N ASP A 281 14.25 -2.16 -1.73
CA ASP A 281 14.63 -3.55 -1.48
C ASP A 281 14.29 -4.03 -0.06
N ALA A 282 14.07 -5.34 0.07
CA ALA A 282 13.56 -6.00 1.28
C ALA A 282 14.43 -5.79 2.53
N GLU A 283 15.74 -5.60 2.37
CA GLU A 283 16.68 -5.38 3.47
C GLU A 283 16.47 -4.04 4.18
N LYS A 284 15.80 -3.08 3.54
CA LYS A 284 15.61 -1.73 4.08
C LYS A 284 14.31 -1.56 4.87
N LEU A 285 13.44 -2.56 4.88
CA LEU A 285 12.18 -2.49 5.63
C LEU A 285 12.41 -2.64 7.14
N ASN A 286 11.55 -1.96 7.91
CA ASN A 286 11.45 -2.04 9.35
C ASN A 286 10.39 -3.10 9.72
N TYR A 287 10.80 -4.37 9.82
CA TYR A 287 9.90 -5.48 10.11
C TYR A 287 9.29 -5.44 11.52
N GLU A 288 10.02 -4.92 12.51
CA GLU A 288 9.46 -4.64 13.83
C GLU A 288 8.36 -3.58 13.75
N GLY A 289 8.55 -2.54 12.94
CA GLY A 289 7.53 -1.52 12.65
C GLY A 289 6.30 -2.10 11.95
N MET A 290 6.48 -2.97 10.96
CA MET A 290 5.38 -3.70 10.34
C MET A 290 4.56 -4.50 11.36
N GLU A 291 5.22 -5.15 12.32
CA GLU A 291 4.53 -5.90 13.38
C GLU A 291 3.74 -4.97 14.31
N LEU A 292 4.26 -3.78 14.65
CA LEU A 292 3.51 -2.78 15.41
C LEU A 292 2.24 -2.33 14.68
N ILE A 293 2.35 -2.06 13.37
CA ILE A 293 1.23 -1.65 12.52
C ILE A 293 0.20 -2.78 12.41
N ALA A 294 0.64 -4.02 12.19
CA ALA A 294 -0.27 -5.16 12.11
C ALA A 294 -1.04 -5.39 13.43
N ASN A 295 -0.37 -5.27 14.58
CA ASN A 295 -1.04 -5.35 15.88
C ASN A 295 -2.03 -4.20 16.10
N TYR A 296 -1.68 -2.99 15.66
CA TYR A 296 -2.60 -1.85 15.70
C TYR A 296 -3.84 -2.07 14.84
N ILE A 297 -3.69 -2.58 13.62
CA ILE A 297 -4.82 -2.91 12.74
C ILE A 297 -5.67 -4.03 13.35
N LEU A 298 -5.06 -5.08 13.92
CA LEU A 298 -5.80 -6.15 14.59
C LEU A 298 -6.61 -5.64 15.79
N ASN A 299 -6.08 -4.70 16.57
CA ASN A 299 -6.83 -4.04 17.64
C ASN A 299 -8.04 -3.28 17.09
N ILE A 300 -7.88 -2.52 16.00
CA ILE A 300 -8.99 -1.84 15.31
C ILE A 300 -10.04 -2.84 14.82
N LEU A 301 -9.62 -3.94 14.20
CA LEU A 301 -10.53 -4.99 13.74
C LEU A 301 -11.29 -5.64 14.89
N THR A 302 -10.64 -5.80 16.05
CA THR A 302 -11.25 -6.39 17.25
C THR A 302 -12.27 -5.43 17.88
N ASP A 303 -11.95 -4.13 17.96
CA ASP A 303 -12.85 -3.12 18.51
C ASP A 303 -14.09 -2.87 17.63
N LEU A 304 -13.95 -3.09 16.31
CA LEU A 304 -15.03 -2.93 15.33
C LEU A 304 -15.81 -4.23 15.04
N ASP A 305 -15.47 -5.37 15.65
CA ASP A 305 -16.01 -6.68 15.25
C ASP A 305 -17.54 -6.73 15.39
N ASP A 306 -18.09 -6.12 16.44
CA ASP A 306 -19.54 -6.16 16.73
C ASP A 306 -20.33 -4.96 16.18
N ASP A 307 -19.70 -4.04 15.43
CA ASP A 307 -20.33 -2.83 14.90
C ASP A 307 -21.16 -3.07 13.63
N GLY A 308 -21.05 -4.25 13.00
CA GLY A 308 -21.82 -4.57 11.81
C GLY A 308 -21.44 -3.68 10.61
N LYS A 309 -22.41 -2.99 10.00
CA LYS A 309 -22.13 -2.08 8.88
C LYS A 309 -21.92 -0.65 9.38
N LEU A 310 -20.77 -0.07 9.05
CA LEU A 310 -20.43 1.29 9.46
C LEU A 310 -21.18 2.35 8.66
N ALA A 311 -21.46 3.49 9.31
CA ALA A 311 -22.07 4.64 8.67
C ALA A 311 -21.06 5.35 7.76
N PHE A 312 -21.43 5.56 6.49
CA PHE A 312 -20.62 6.29 5.53
C PHE A 312 -20.86 7.80 5.59
N ARG A 313 -19.78 8.58 5.44
CA ARG A 313 -19.78 10.04 5.34
C ARG A 313 -18.92 10.49 4.17
N LYS A 314 -19.50 11.26 3.25
CA LYS A 314 -18.72 11.93 2.19
C LYS A 314 -17.80 12.97 2.80
N THR A 315 -16.55 12.97 2.36
CA THR A 315 -15.50 13.90 2.78
C THR A 315 -15.35 14.99 1.72
N LYS A 316 -14.74 16.11 2.11
CA LYS A 316 -14.28 17.09 1.11
C LYS A 316 -13.11 16.51 0.34
N ASN A 317 -13.01 16.86 -0.93
CA ASN A 317 -11.89 16.46 -1.75
C ASN A 317 -10.70 17.41 -1.49
N GLU A 318 -9.71 16.96 -0.72
CA GLU A 318 -8.50 17.76 -0.44
C GLU A 318 -7.59 17.88 -1.69
N SER A 319 -7.72 16.97 -2.66
CA SER A 319 -6.93 17.01 -3.90
C SER A 319 -7.29 18.19 -4.82
N GLU A 320 -8.50 18.75 -4.71
CA GLU A 320 -8.90 19.96 -5.44
C GLU A 320 -8.17 21.22 -4.96
N GLU A 321 -7.58 21.19 -3.77
CA GLU A 321 -6.80 22.31 -3.23
C GLU A 321 -5.31 22.25 -3.63
N VAL A 322 -4.86 21.14 -4.22
CA VAL A 322 -3.48 20.97 -4.66
C VAL A 322 -3.28 21.72 -5.98
N PRO A 323 -2.48 22.81 -6.01
CA PRO A 323 -2.26 23.56 -7.23
C PRO A 323 -1.39 22.77 -8.21
N ALA A 324 -1.63 22.90 -9.51
CA ALA A 324 -0.70 22.37 -10.50
C ALA A 324 0.62 23.17 -10.48
N PHE A 325 1.76 22.47 -10.45
CA PHE A 325 3.10 23.09 -10.49
C PHE A 325 3.79 22.78 -11.82
N LYS A 326 4.56 23.75 -12.31
CA LYS A 326 5.36 23.64 -13.55
C LYS A 326 6.80 23.22 -13.29
N VAL A 327 7.23 23.33 -12.04
CA VAL A 327 8.61 23.10 -11.61
C VAL A 327 8.64 22.18 -10.40
N GLY A 328 9.78 21.55 -10.18
CA GLY A 328 10.02 20.71 -9.02
C GLY A 328 11.35 21.07 -8.38
N LEU A 329 11.39 21.14 -7.05
CA LEU A 329 12.66 21.28 -6.33
C LEU A 329 13.53 20.02 -6.50
N GLY A 330 12.91 18.86 -6.74
CA GLY A 330 13.59 17.57 -6.90
C GLY A 330 13.98 16.95 -5.56
N VAL A 331 13.13 17.14 -4.56
CA VAL A 331 13.21 16.50 -3.25
C VAL A 331 12.08 15.49 -3.13
N VAL A 332 12.29 14.48 -2.28
CA VAL A 332 11.22 13.63 -1.74
C VAL A 332 10.80 14.27 -0.43
N PRO A 333 9.57 14.82 -0.34
CA PRO A 333 9.06 15.35 0.92
C PRO A 333 8.88 14.24 1.95
N ASP A 334 9.20 14.54 3.19
CA ASP A 334 8.75 13.75 4.32
C ASP A 334 7.28 14.10 4.62
N TYR A 335 6.37 13.31 4.08
CA TYR A 335 4.93 13.48 4.28
C TYR A 335 4.49 13.22 5.72
N LEU A 336 5.33 12.59 6.55
CA LEU A 336 5.04 12.27 7.94
C LEU A 336 5.59 13.29 8.92
N PHE A 337 6.45 14.21 8.49
CA PHE A 337 6.98 15.26 9.35
C PHE A 337 5.84 16.06 10.03
N THR A 338 6.00 16.27 11.34
CA THR A 338 5.01 16.94 12.20
C THR A 338 5.46 18.34 12.66
N GLY A 339 6.70 18.74 12.38
CA GLY A 339 7.20 20.08 12.68
C GLY A 339 6.72 21.12 11.67
N GLU A 340 6.96 22.40 11.98
CA GLU A 340 6.66 23.50 11.06
C GLU A 340 7.62 23.47 9.86
N GLY A 341 7.08 23.44 8.64
CA GLY A 341 7.83 23.42 7.39
C GLY A 341 7.61 22.16 6.56
N MET A 342 8.50 21.90 5.59
CA MET A 342 8.53 20.66 4.81
C MET A 342 9.92 20.04 4.93
N ARG A 343 10.02 18.92 5.67
CA ARG A 343 11.28 18.17 5.85
C ARG A 343 11.58 17.38 4.58
N ILE A 344 12.84 17.41 4.15
CA ILE A 344 13.33 16.67 2.99
C ILE A 344 13.75 15.27 3.46
N ASP A 345 13.09 14.22 2.96
CA ASP A 345 13.50 12.83 3.23
C ASP A 345 14.50 12.31 2.20
N GLY A 346 14.51 12.88 0.99
CA GLY A 346 15.44 12.51 -0.05
C GLY A 346 15.71 13.63 -1.05
N VAL A 347 16.86 13.59 -1.70
CA VAL A 347 17.23 14.53 -2.75
C VAL A 347 17.51 13.74 -4.02
N SER A 348 16.86 14.12 -5.12
CA SER A 348 17.04 13.48 -6.42
C SER A 348 18.29 14.00 -7.12
N GLU A 349 19.01 13.11 -7.80
CA GLU A 349 20.21 13.48 -8.55
C GLU A 349 19.90 14.38 -9.75
N ASP A 350 20.86 15.26 -10.05
CA ASP A 350 20.82 16.26 -11.13
C ASP A 350 19.64 17.24 -11.09
N ARG A 351 18.94 17.31 -9.96
CA ARG A 351 17.81 18.22 -9.74
C ARG A 351 18.21 19.52 -9.04
N PRO A 352 17.35 20.56 -9.08
CA PRO A 352 17.64 21.87 -8.49
C PRO A 352 18.10 21.81 -7.02
N ALA A 353 17.46 20.97 -6.19
CA ALA A 353 17.83 20.77 -4.80
C ALA A 353 19.27 20.32 -4.60
N GLN A 354 19.69 19.26 -5.32
CA GLN A 354 21.06 18.73 -5.21
C GLN A 354 22.08 19.78 -5.66
N LYS A 355 21.81 20.46 -6.78
CA LYS A 355 22.67 21.53 -7.32
C LYS A 355 22.81 22.71 -6.36
N ALA A 356 21.78 22.99 -5.57
CA ALA A 356 21.76 24.03 -4.54
C ALA A 356 22.34 23.56 -3.19
N GLY A 357 22.76 22.30 -3.06
CA GLY A 357 23.34 21.76 -1.83
C GLY A 357 22.33 21.47 -0.71
N LEU A 358 21.05 21.30 -1.07
CA LEU A 358 20.05 20.77 -0.14
C LEU A 358 20.31 19.29 0.13
N GLN A 359 19.97 18.83 1.33
CA GLN A 359 20.23 17.46 1.79
C GLN A 359 19.05 16.88 2.57
N LYS A 360 19.06 15.56 2.76
CA LYS A 360 18.14 14.87 3.67
C LYS A 360 18.23 15.47 5.08
N GLY A 361 17.08 15.66 5.72
CA GLY A 361 16.94 16.27 7.04
C GLY A 361 16.72 17.78 7.04
N ASP A 362 17.04 18.48 5.94
CA ASP A 362 16.73 19.91 5.80
C ASP A 362 15.21 20.14 5.91
N VAL A 363 14.80 21.15 6.67
CA VAL A 363 13.38 21.57 6.75
C VAL A 363 13.21 22.86 5.99
N VAL A 364 12.52 22.82 4.84
CA VAL A 364 12.19 24.01 4.05
C VAL A 364 11.24 24.89 4.84
N LYS A 365 11.71 26.10 5.19
CA LYS A 365 10.96 27.12 5.93
C LYS A 365 10.40 28.21 5.02
N LYS A 366 11.09 28.53 3.92
CA LYS A 366 10.64 29.55 2.94
C LYS A 366 11.08 29.22 1.52
N LEU A 367 10.21 29.56 0.58
CA LEU A 367 10.52 29.67 -0.85
C LEU A 367 10.33 31.14 -1.26
N ASP A 368 11.45 31.83 -1.44
CA ASP A 368 11.57 33.26 -1.66
C ASP A 368 10.83 34.07 -0.56
N THR A 369 9.72 34.72 -0.90
CA THR A 369 8.92 35.50 0.05
C THR A 369 7.82 34.67 0.74
N ILE A 370 7.58 33.43 0.29
CA ILE A 370 6.48 32.60 0.74
C ILE A 370 6.96 31.72 1.89
N SER A 371 6.28 31.81 3.03
CA SER A 371 6.55 30.95 4.17
C SER A 371 5.97 29.56 3.95
N VAL A 372 6.77 28.54 4.27
CA VAL A 372 6.41 27.13 4.21
C VAL A 372 6.22 26.68 5.65
N THR A 373 4.96 26.45 6.01
CA THR A 373 4.55 26.00 7.36
C THR A 373 4.19 24.52 7.38
N ASP A 374 3.87 23.95 6.22
CA ASP A 374 3.43 22.58 6.00
C ASP A 374 3.58 22.18 4.52
N MET A 375 3.16 20.96 4.19
CA MET A 375 3.21 20.43 2.83
C MET A 375 2.35 21.25 1.84
N MET A 376 1.16 21.71 2.26
CA MET A 376 0.25 22.45 1.38
C MET A 376 0.80 23.83 1.03
N SER A 377 1.36 24.56 2.00
CA SER A 377 2.00 25.85 1.80
C SER A 377 3.27 25.73 0.94
N TYR A 378 4.04 24.65 1.08
CA TYR A 378 5.12 24.32 0.15
C TYR A 378 4.61 24.14 -1.28
N MET A 379 3.56 23.33 -1.49
CA MET A 379 3.02 23.08 -2.83
C MET A 379 2.45 24.37 -3.47
N LYS A 380 1.74 25.18 -2.68
CA LYS A 380 1.25 26.50 -3.07
C LYS A 380 2.39 27.46 -3.43
N ALA A 381 3.47 27.44 -2.68
CA ALA A 381 4.65 28.24 -3.00
C ALA A 381 5.32 27.77 -4.29
N LEU A 382 5.54 26.46 -4.44
CA LEU A 382 6.18 25.87 -5.61
C LEU A 382 5.41 26.16 -6.92
N ALA A 383 4.07 26.15 -6.85
CA ALA A 383 3.20 26.47 -7.99
C ALA A 383 3.34 27.90 -8.53
N THR A 384 3.99 28.81 -7.79
CA THR A 384 4.21 30.20 -8.23
C THR A 384 5.44 30.38 -9.13
N PHE A 385 6.29 29.36 -9.25
CA PHE A 385 7.56 29.43 -9.97
C PHE A 385 7.46 28.87 -11.40
N GLU A 386 8.25 29.44 -12.30
CA GLU A 386 8.38 29.03 -13.70
C GLU A 386 9.75 28.36 -13.96
N VAL A 387 9.83 27.53 -15.01
CA VAL A 387 11.08 26.86 -15.41
C VAL A 387 12.16 27.90 -15.74
N GLY A 388 13.37 27.70 -15.21
CA GLY A 388 14.51 28.61 -15.30
C GLY A 388 14.47 29.79 -14.32
N GLN A 389 13.42 29.92 -13.50
CA GLN A 389 13.36 30.95 -12.48
C GLN A 389 14.29 30.62 -11.32
N LYS A 390 15.03 31.63 -10.88
CA LYS A 390 15.84 31.56 -9.66
C LYS A 390 15.01 31.97 -8.45
N ALA A 391 15.16 31.23 -7.36
CA ALA A 391 14.49 31.49 -6.10
C ALA A 391 15.45 31.24 -4.94
N LYS A 392 15.30 32.02 -3.86
CA LYS A 392 15.97 31.76 -2.59
C LYS A 392 15.17 30.72 -1.82
N VAL A 393 15.83 29.70 -1.30
CA VAL A 393 15.20 28.70 -0.45
C VAL A 393 15.84 28.79 0.92
N THR A 394 15.04 29.09 1.94
CA THR A 394 15.49 29.06 3.33
C THR A 394 15.16 27.69 3.93
N VAL A 395 16.19 27.00 4.41
CA VAL A 395 16.06 25.72 5.11
C VAL A 395 16.60 25.84 6.53
N ASP A 396 15.99 25.10 7.44
CA ASP A 396 16.55 24.83 8.77
C ASP A 396 17.33 23.51 8.68
N ARG A 397 18.63 23.58 8.93
CA ARG A 397 19.54 22.43 8.98
C ARG A 397 20.12 22.39 10.39
N ASP A 398 19.74 21.37 11.15
CA ASP A 398 20.21 21.14 12.53
C ASP A 398 20.01 22.36 13.47
N GLY A 399 18.96 23.16 13.25
CA GLY A 399 18.63 24.35 14.03
C GLY A 399 19.24 25.65 13.48
N GLU A 400 20.02 25.60 12.41
CA GLU A 400 20.56 26.78 11.74
C GLU A 400 19.79 27.08 10.44
N LEU A 401 19.36 28.34 10.28
CA LEU A 401 18.73 28.80 9.06
C LEU A 401 19.78 29.09 7.98
N LEU A 402 19.72 28.33 6.89
CA LEU A 402 20.54 28.49 5.70
C LEU A 402 19.69 29.02 4.55
N GLU A 403 20.28 29.86 3.70
CA GLU A 403 19.66 30.33 2.47
C GLU A 403 20.48 29.85 1.27
N VAL A 404 19.83 29.17 0.33
CA VAL A 404 20.44 28.70 -0.92
C VAL A 404 19.71 29.27 -2.12
N GLU A 405 20.42 29.48 -3.23
CA GLU A 405 19.80 29.86 -4.50
C GLU A 405 19.51 28.60 -5.32
N VAL A 406 18.27 28.44 -5.74
CA VAL A 406 17.78 27.34 -6.58
C VAL A 406 17.36 27.90 -7.92
N GLU A 407 17.73 27.23 -9.01
CA GLU A 407 17.21 27.49 -10.36
C GLU A 407 16.31 26.33 -10.76
N PHE A 408 15.02 26.61 -10.97
CA PHE A 408 13.97 25.61 -11.19
C PHE A 408 13.94 24.99 -12.59
#